data_AF-A0A3C0EUS9-F1
#
_entry.id   AF-A0A3C0EUS9-F1
#
_cell.length_a   1.000
_cell.length_b   1.000
_cell.length_c   1.000
_cell.angle_alpha   90.00
_cell.angle_beta   90.00
_cell.angle_gamma   90.00
#
_symmetry.space_group_name_H-M   'P 1'
#
loop_
_entity.id
_entity.type
_entity.pdbx_description
1 polymer ?
#
loop_
_entity_poly.entity_id
_entity_poly.type
_entity_poly.pdbx_seq_one_letter_code
_entity_poly.pdbx_strand_id
1 'polypeptide(L)'
;MVVGALLGVCVTLSSVGAGAFGAAILLTIYSQIPAARIIGTDIAHAVPLTFIAGIGYLLAGYVNLPLLGSLLIGSLPAIHLGSRLSSQVPERLLLQILTIILLSLGIYYSLSNI
;
A
#
# COMPACT_ATOMS: atom_id res chain seq x y z
N MET A 1 23.52 0.78 7.52
CA MET A 1 23.36 -0.67 7.78
C MET A 1 22.40 -0.96 8.93
N VAL A 2 22.61 -0.45 10.16
CA VAL A 2 21.75 -0.73 11.32
C VAL A 2 20.27 -0.39 11.09
N VAL A 3 19.99 0.81 10.55
CA VAL A 3 18.62 1.24 10.21
C VAL A 3 17.96 0.33 9.17
N GLY A 4 18.72 -0.14 8.18
CA GLY A 4 18.23 -1.05 7.15
C GLY A 4 17.93 -2.46 7.68
N ALA A 5 18.72 -2.96 8.63
CA ALA A 5 18.47 -4.24 9.28
C ALA A 5 17.23 -4.19 10.18
N LEU A 6 17.08 -3.13 10.97
CA LEU A 6 15.92 -2.90 11.83
C LEU A 6 14.63 -2.76 11.01
N LEU A 7 14.68 -2.01 9.91
CA LEU A 7 13.56 -1.90 8.97
C LEU A 7 13.24 -3.21 8.26
N GLY A 8 14.26 -4.00 7.88
CA GLY A 8 14.05 -5.32 7.27
C GLY A 8 13.25 -6.26 8.16
N VAL A 9 13.51 -6.23 9.47
CA VAL A 9 12.73 -6.99 10.47
C VAL A 9 11.32 -6.43 10.63
N CYS A 10 11.14 -5.11 10.64
CA CYS A 10 9.82 -4.49 10.73
C CYS A 10 8.94 -4.79 9.50
N VAL A 11 9.51 -4.83 8.30
CA VAL A 11 8.77 -5.09 7.05
C VAL A 11 8.29 -6.53 6.96
N THR A 12 9.12 -7.50 7.33
CA THR A 12 8.74 -8.92 7.30
C THR A 12 7.64 -9.23 8.31
N LEU A 13 7.58 -8.50 9.43
CA LEU A 13 6.53 -8.64 10.43
C LEU A 13 5.21 -7.95 10.04
N SER A 14 5.25 -6.89 9.22
CA SER A 14 4.09 -6.00 9.06
C SER A 14 3.05 -6.44 8.03
N SER A 15 3.28 -7.47 7.20
CA SER A 15 2.41 -7.96 6.10
C SER A 15 2.09 -6.94 4.99
N VAL A 16 1.85 -5.68 5.35
CA VAL A 16 1.63 -4.49 4.49
C VAL A 16 2.96 -3.82 4.08
N GLY A 17 4.08 -4.21 4.71
CA GLY A 17 5.24 -3.34 4.90
C GLY A 17 6.13 -3.07 3.68
N ALA A 18 6.18 -3.96 2.68
CA ALA A 18 7.19 -3.82 1.62
C ALA A 18 7.02 -2.52 0.79
N GLY A 19 5.77 -2.16 0.46
CA GLY A 19 5.49 -0.96 -0.35
C GLY A 19 5.60 0.35 0.43
N ALA A 20 4.98 0.42 1.61
CA ALA A 20 4.93 1.65 2.41
C ALA A 20 6.30 2.01 3.03
N PHE A 21 7.02 1.03 3.57
CA PHE A 21 8.36 1.27 4.11
C PHE A 21 9.41 1.42 2.99
N GLY A 22 9.23 0.73 1.86
CA GLY A 22 10.06 0.94 0.66
C GLY A 22 10.01 2.39 0.17
N ALA A 23 8.80 2.95 0.06
CA ALA A 23 8.60 4.37 -0.27
C ALA A 23 9.20 5.30 0.79
N ALA A 24 9.01 5.01 2.09
CA ALA A 24 9.58 5.80 3.18
C ALA A 24 11.13 5.80 3.16
N ILE A 25 11.75 4.66 2.89
CA ILE A 25 13.22 4.52 2.77
C ILE A 25 13.74 5.30 1.57
N LEU A 26 13.10 5.16 0.41
CA LEU A 26 13.49 5.91 -0.80
C LEU A 26 13.34 7.41 -0.60
N LEU A 27 12.33 7.88 0.14
CA LEU A 27 12.19 9.29 0.51
C LEU A 27 13.28 9.78 1.47
N THR A 28 13.70 8.91 2.39
CA THR A 28 14.75 9.24 3.38
C THR A 28 16.13 9.28 2.73
N ILE A 29 16.38 8.42 1.74
CA ILE A 29 17.67 8.31 1.01
C ILE A 29 17.73 9.29 -0.17
N TYR A 30 16.63 9.46 -0.91
CA TYR A 30 16.50 10.34 -2.08
C TYR A 30 15.57 11.52 -1.76
N SER A 31 16.00 12.39 -0.85
CA SER A 31 15.24 13.57 -0.40
C SER A 31 14.95 14.61 -1.50
N GLN A 32 15.45 14.43 -2.73
CA GLN A 32 15.34 15.41 -3.83
C GLN A 32 14.45 14.95 -5.00
N ILE A 33 13.86 13.75 -4.94
CA ILE A 33 12.92 13.25 -5.96
C ILE A 33 11.52 13.23 -5.35
N PRO A 34 10.49 13.75 -6.03
CA PRO A 34 9.13 13.73 -5.50
C PRO A 34 8.67 12.30 -5.23
N ALA A 35 8.19 12.04 -4.01
CA ALA A 35 7.68 10.75 -3.54
C ALA A 35 6.73 10.09 -4.55
N ALA A 36 5.85 10.90 -5.13
CA ALA A 36 4.86 10.49 -6.11
C ALA A 36 5.45 9.82 -7.35
N ARG A 37 6.66 10.19 -7.77
CA ARG A 37 7.31 9.58 -8.94
C ARG A 37 7.83 8.18 -8.64
N ILE A 38 8.41 7.99 -7.45
CA ILE A 38 8.94 6.69 -7.00
C ILE A 38 7.79 5.71 -6.78
N ILE A 39 6.77 6.13 -6.03
CA ILE A 39 5.58 5.32 -5.74
C ILE A 39 4.83 5.03 -7.04
N GLY A 40 4.71 6.01 -7.94
CA GLY A 40 4.08 5.85 -9.24
C GLY A 40 4.81 4.83 -10.12
N THR A 41 6.14 4.83 -10.16
CA THR A 41 6.91 3.83 -10.92
C THR A 41 6.81 2.41 -10.35
N ASP A 42 6.75 2.27 -9.02
CA ASP A 42 6.56 0.98 -8.35
C ASP A 42 5.16 0.40 -8.65
N ILE A 43 4.11 1.21 -8.47
CA ILE A 43 2.73 0.83 -8.81
C ILE A 43 2.59 0.49 -10.29
N ALA A 44 3.22 1.27 -11.18
CA ALA A 44 3.15 1.04 -12.62
C ALA A 44 3.74 -0.31 -13.06
N HIS A 45 4.69 -0.89 -12.31
CA HIS A 45 5.24 -2.22 -12.57
C HIS A 45 4.52 -3.32 -11.79
N ALA A 46 4.05 -3.02 -10.58
CA ALA A 46 3.31 -3.96 -9.74
C ALA A 46 1.94 -4.33 -10.35
N VAL A 47 1.24 -3.37 -10.98
CA VAL A 47 -0.09 -3.59 -11.57
C VAL A 47 -0.04 -4.59 -12.75
N PRO A 48 0.85 -4.47 -13.75
CA PRO A 48 0.98 -5.48 -14.81
C PRO A 48 1.35 -6.86 -14.26
N LEU A 49 2.27 -6.92 -13.31
CA LEU A 49 2.72 -8.18 -12.71
C LEU A 49 1.57 -8.90 -12.02
N THR A 50 0.84 -8.19 -11.17
CA THR A 50 -0.33 -8.72 -10.45
C THR A 50 -1.48 -9.06 -11.39
N PHE A 51 -1.65 -8.32 -12.49
CA PHE A 51 -2.64 -8.63 -13.52
C PHE A 51 -2.36 -9.96 -14.22
N ILE A 52 -1.10 -10.20 -14.62
CA ILE A 52 -0.69 -11.47 -15.23
C ILE A 52 -0.87 -12.62 -14.23
N ALA A 53 -0.45 -12.43 -12.97
CA ALA A 53 -0.65 -13.42 -11.91
C ALA A 53 -2.13 -13.71 -11.65
N GLY A 54 -2.98 -12.68 -11.65
CA GLY A 54 -4.43 -12.79 -11.49
C GLY A 54 -5.09 -13.56 -12.63
N ILE A 55 -4.68 -13.33 -13.88
CA ILE A 55 -5.13 -14.12 -15.04
C ILE A 55 -4.70 -15.58 -14.88
N GLY A 56 -3.45 -15.84 -14.48
CA GLY A 56 -2.97 -17.20 -14.21
C GLY A 56 -3.83 -17.92 -13.16
N TYR A 57 -4.23 -17.20 -12.11
CA TYR A 57 -5.10 -17.72 -11.05
C TYR A 57 -6.54 -17.95 -11.53
N LEU A 58 -7.06 -17.10 -12.42
CA LEU A 58 -8.36 -17.26 -13.06
C LEU A 58 -8.39 -18.48 -14.00
N LEU A 59 -7.33 -18.70 -14.78
CA LEU A 59 -7.17 -19.86 -15.65
C LEU A 59 -7.02 -21.17 -14.87
N ALA A 60 -6.46 -21.12 -13.65
CA ALA A 60 -6.38 -22.26 -12.76
C ALA A 60 -7.74 -22.71 -12.19
N GLY A 61 -8.82 -21.96 -12.42
CA GLY A 61 -10.19 -22.36 -12.07
C GLY A 61 -10.56 -22.24 -10.59
N TYR A 62 -9.66 -21.72 -9.74
CA TYR A 62 -9.88 -21.54 -8.30
C TYR A 62 -10.57 -20.21 -7.93
N VAL A 63 -11.02 -19.43 -8.92
CA VAL A 63 -11.60 -18.11 -8.69
C VAL A 63 -13.11 -18.17 -8.55
N ASN A 64 -13.61 -17.64 -7.44
CA ASN A 64 -15.03 -17.40 -7.25
C ASN A 64 -15.43 -16.10 -7.99
N LEU A 65 -15.97 -16.23 -9.20
CA LEU A 65 -16.41 -15.10 -10.03
C LEU A 65 -17.38 -14.13 -9.32
N PRO A 66 -18.38 -14.58 -8.53
CA PRO A 66 -19.24 -13.64 -7.80
C PRO A 66 -18.47 -12.81 -6.76
N LEU A 67 -17.52 -13.42 -6.04
CA LEU A 67 -16.64 -12.70 -5.11
C LEU A 67 -15.70 -11.73 -5.83
N LEU A 68 -15.19 -12.12 -7.00
CA LEU A 68 -14.38 -11.25 -7.84
C LEU A 68 -15.19 -10.03 -8.30
N GLY A 69 -16.45 -10.23 -8.70
CA GLY A 69 -17.35 -9.15 -9.11
C GLY A 69 -17.62 -8.15 -7.98
N SER A 70 -17.92 -8.64 -6.77
CA SER A 70 -18.12 -7.76 -5.61
C SER A 70 -16.86 -7.00 -5.21
N LEU A 71 -15.69 -7.66 -5.27
CA LEU A 71 -14.39 -7.02 -5.04
C LEU A 71 -14.09 -5.95 -6.08
N LEU A 72 -14.34 -6.21 -7.37
CA LEU A 72 -14.12 -5.23 -8.44
C LEU A 72 -15.03 -4.01 -8.28
N ILE A 73 -16.32 -4.22 -8.02
CA ILE A 73 -17.29 -3.13 -7.83
C ILE A 73 -17.00 -2.34 -6.55
N GLY A 74 -16.46 -2.94 -5.50
CA GLY A 74 -16.02 -2.21 -4.31
C GLY A 74 -14.70 -1.45 -4.52
N SER A 75 -13.69 -2.12 -5.07
CA SER A 75 -12.32 -1.61 -5.14
C SER A 75 -12.09 -0.61 -6.28
N LEU A 76 -12.60 -0.85 -7.50
CA LEU A 76 -12.38 0.05 -8.64
C LEU A 76 -12.88 1.48 -8.38
N PRO A 77 -14.15 1.71 -7.96
CA PRO A 77 -14.62 3.06 -7.66
C PRO A 77 -13.95 3.64 -6.41
N ALA A 78 -13.64 2.81 -5.40
CA ALA A 78 -12.90 3.27 -4.22
C ALA A 78 -11.50 3.78 -4.57
N ILE A 79 -10.76 3.08 -5.44
CA ILE A 79 -9.43 3.50 -5.92
C ILE A 79 -9.55 4.75 -6.79
N HIS A 80 -10.55 4.81 -7.67
CA HIS A 80 -10.74 5.99 -8.53
C HIS A 80 -11.03 7.25 -7.70
N LEU A 81 -11.94 7.17 -6.74
CA LEU A 81 -12.26 8.28 -5.85
C LEU A 81 -11.09 8.60 -4.92
N GLY A 82 -10.45 7.60 -4.32
CA GLY A 82 -9.32 7.77 -3.40
C GLY A 82 -8.09 8.37 -4.06
N SER A 83 -7.77 7.99 -5.30
CA SER A 83 -6.64 8.55 -6.06
C SER A 83 -6.89 9.99 -6.48
N ARG A 84 -8.10 10.32 -6.94
CA ARG A 84 -8.51 11.70 -7.25
C ARG A 84 -8.41 12.60 -6.02
N LEU A 85 -8.93 12.14 -4.87
CA LEU A 85 -8.87 12.89 -3.62
C LEU A 85 -7.42 13.07 -3.16
N SER A 86 -6.62 12.00 -3.20
CA SER A 86 -5.19 12.03 -2.84
C SER A 86 -4.36 12.98 -3.71
N SER A 87 -4.68 13.09 -5.01
CA SER A 87 -3.97 14.00 -5.92
C SER A 87 -4.25 15.49 -5.67
N GLN A 88 -5.37 15.81 -5.01
CA GLN A 88 -5.76 17.20 -4.71
C GLN A 88 -5.34 17.64 -3.31
N VAL A 89 -5.01 16.69 -2.43
CA VAL A 89 -4.65 16.95 -1.04
C VAL A 89 -3.13 17.13 -0.91
N PRO A 90 -2.65 18.15 -0.18
CA PRO A 90 -1.22 18.33 0.05
C PRO A 90 -0.62 17.12 0.76
N GLU A 91 0.54 16.66 0.28
CA GLU A 91 1.25 15.45 0.73
C GLU A 91 1.42 15.37 2.25
N ARG A 92 1.62 16.53 2.91
CA ARG A 92 1.71 16.67 4.37
C ARG A 92 0.45 16.18 5.10
N LEU A 93 -0.73 16.50 4.57
CA LEU A 93 -2.01 16.15 5.18
C LEU A 93 -2.27 14.65 5.03
N LEU A 94 -1.91 14.08 3.88
CA LEU A 94 -2.06 12.67 3.58
C LEU A 94 -1.22 11.81 4.54
N LEU A 95 0.04 12.18 4.75
CA LEU A 95 0.93 11.54 5.72
C LEU A 95 0.45 11.72 7.17
N GLN A 96 -0.07 12.89 7.54
CA GLN A 96 -0.64 13.12 8.88
C GLN A 96 -1.86 12.24 9.13
N ILE A 97 -2.79 12.16 8.18
CA ILE A 97 -3.98 11.31 8.27
C ILE A 97 -3.56 9.85 8.39
N LEU A 98 -2.63 9.39 7.56
CA LEU A 98 -2.08 8.03 7.63
C LEU A 98 -1.43 7.73 8.99
N THR A 99 -0.68 8.68 9.54
CA THR A 99 -0.04 8.55 10.85
C THR A 99 -1.08 8.43 11.97
N ILE A 100 -2.13 9.26 11.93
CA ILE A 100 -3.24 9.21 12.90
C ILE A 100 -3.98 7.88 12.80
N ILE A 101 -4.26 7.39 11.59
CA ILE A 101 -4.93 6.10 11.37
C ILE A 101 -4.08 4.96 11.91
N LEU A 102 -2.78 4.90 11.57
CA LEU A 102 -1.88 3.85 12.06
C LEU A 102 -1.71 3.88 13.57
N LEU A 103 -1.55 5.07 14.16
CA LEU A 103 -1.45 5.23 15.61
C LEU A 103 -2.73 4.75 16.29
N SER A 104 -3.89 5.14 15.77
CA SER A 104 -5.20 4.71 16.28
C SER A 104 -5.39 3.20 16.18
N LEU A 105 -5.03 2.60 15.04
CA LEU A 105 -5.13 1.16 14.82
C LEU A 105 -4.21 0.38 15.77
N GLY A 106 -2.99 0.86 15.98
CA GLY A 106 -2.02 0.27 16.90
C GLY A 106 -2.50 0.30 18.35
N ILE A 107 -3.07 1.44 18.78
CA ILE A 107 -3.68 1.57 20.11
C ILE A 107 -4.87 0.62 20.24
N TYR A 108 -5.77 0.59 19.25
CA TYR A 108 -6.95 -0.28 19.25
C TYR A 108 -6.57 -1.76 19.37
N TYR A 109 -5.62 -2.24 18.57
CA TYR A 109 -5.18 -3.63 18.60
C TYR A 109 -4.45 -3.99 19.89
N SER A 110 -3.68 -3.05 20.46
CA SER A 110 -3.03 -3.23 21.76
C SER A 110 -4.02 -3.31 22.92
N LEU A 111 -5.15 -2.59 22.84
CA LEU A 111 -6.21 -2.62 23.86
C LEU A 111 -7.18 -3.79 23.69
N SER A 112 -7.42 -4.26 22.46
CA SER A 112 -8.34 -5.38 22.22
C SER A 112 -7.72 -6.77 22.47
N ASN A 113 -6.39 -6.85 22.59
CA ASN A 113 -5.65 -8.09 22.81
C ASN A 113 -5.09 -8.23 24.23
N ILE A 114 -5.66 -7.47 25.18
CA ILE A 114 -5.46 -7.52 26.64
C ILE A 114 -6.82 -7.88 27.26
#